data_AF-A0A150V1A6-F1
#
_entry.id   AF-A0A150V1A6-F1
#
_cell.length_a   1.000
_cell.length_b   1.000
_cell.length_c   1.000
_cell.angle_alpha   90.00
_cell.angle_beta   90.00
_cell.angle_gamma   90.00
#
_symmetry.space_group_name_H-M   'P 1'
#
loop_
_entity.id
_entity.type
_entity.pdbx_description
1 polymer ?
#
loop_
_entity_poly.entity_id
_entity_poly.type
_entity_poly.pdbx_seq_one_letter_code
_entity_poly.pdbx_strand_id
1 'polypeptide(L)'
;MGGVSVKDVDANRFIEAYAAFLKRQGKLPIPGWVDTVKTSHAKELPPQSIDWYYVRAAAVARHIYMRKTVGVGRLRKVHGGTKNRGSRPSHHVDASGSVDRKVMQSLEKIGVLEQDEEKGGRRITQAGQRDLDRIAQTTVEAEEEDEDDE
;
A
#
# COMPACT_ATOMS: atom_id res chain seq x y z
N MET A 1 8.83 27.80 3.90
CA MET A 1 8.82 26.65 2.97
C MET A 1 7.62 25.80 3.33
N GLY A 2 6.79 25.44 2.35
CA GLY A 2 5.75 24.43 2.59
C GLY A 2 6.42 23.09 2.89
N GLY A 3 5.92 22.35 3.89
CA GLY A 3 6.49 21.05 4.24
C GLY A 3 6.34 20.04 3.09
N VAL A 4 7.33 19.17 2.93
CA VAL A 4 7.31 18.05 1.98
C VAL A 4 6.15 17.13 2.31
N SER A 5 5.36 16.77 1.30
CA SER A 5 4.25 15.84 1.44
C SER A 5 4.48 14.57 0.62
N VAL A 6 3.68 13.53 0.87
CA VAL A 6 3.71 12.27 0.08
C VAL A 6 3.49 12.49 -1.43
N LYS A 7 2.97 13.65 -1.83
CA LYS A 7 2.75 14.01 -3.24
C LYS A 7 4.02 14.45 -3.95
N ASP A 8 5.03 14.85 -3.20
CA ASP A 8 6.25 15.46 -3.71
C ASP A 8 7.39 14.43 -3.87
N VAL A 9 7.14 13.17 -3.49
CA VAL A 9 8.12 12.07 -3.50
C VAL A 9 7.77 11.02 -4.57
N ASP A 10 8.80 10.41 -5.15
CA ASP A 10 8.61 9.25 -6.04
C ASP A 10 7.79 8.15 -5.34
N ALA A 11 6.89 7.54 -6.13
CA ALA A 11 5.96 6.56 -5.60
C ALA A 11 6.66 5.30 -5.11
N ASN A 12 7.67 4.81 -5.84
CA ASN A 12 8.32 3.56 -5.52
C ASN A 12 9.23 3.73 -4.31
N ARG A 13 10.07 4.77 -4.30
CA ARG A 13 10.95 5.08 -3.16
C ARG A 13 10.16 5.26 -1.87
N PHE A 14 9.07 6.04 -1.90
CA PHE A 14 8.20 6.18 -0.73
C PHE A 14 7.62 4.84 -0.25
N ILE A 15 7.14 3.98 -1.17
CA ILE A 15 6.54 2.70 -0.81
C ILE A 15 7.56 1.77 -0.13
N GLU A 16 8.79 1.75 -0.62
CA GLU A 16 9.87 0.95 -0.05
C GLU A 16 10.26 1.45 1.34
N ALA A 17 10.48 2.77 1.48
CA ALA A 17 10.79 3.41 2.76
C ALA A 17 9.69 3.17 3.81
N TYR A 18 8.42 3.36 3.43
CA TYR A 18 7.30 3.16 4.35
C TYR A 18 7.07 1.68 4.67
N ALA A 19 7.32 0.76 3.74
CA ALA A 19 7.27 -0.67 4.02
C ALA A 19 8.34 -1.09 5.04
N ALA A 20 9.57 -0.58 4.89
CA ALA A 20 10.65 -0.80 5.86
C ALA A 20 10.30 -0.24 7.24
N PHE A 21 9.69 0.95 7.29
CA PHE A 21 9.20 1.53 8.54
C PHE A 21 8.14 0.65 9.22
N LEU A 22 7.13 0.19 8.48
CA LEU A 22 6.07 -0.68 9.02
C LEU A 22 6.63 -2.00 9.54
N LYS A 23 7.65 -2.55 8.86
CA LYS A 23 8.36 -3.77 9.30
C LYS A 23 9.11 -3.53 10.60
N ARG A 24 9.90 -2.44 10.68
CA ARG A 24 10.65 -2.05 11.88
C ARG A 24 9.74 -1.78 13.07
N GLN A 25 8.55 -1.23 12.83
CA GLN A 25 7.57 -0.95 13.88
C GLN A 25 7.02 -2.24 14.51
N GLY A 26 6.89 -3.32 13.74
CA GLY A 26 6.42 -4.62 14.22
C GLY A 26 4.96 -4.65 14.72
N LYS A 27 4.21 -3.55 14.54
CA LYS A 27 2.82 -3.41 15.03
C LYS A 27 1.76 -3.83 14.01
N LEU A 28 2.13 -3.94 12.73
CA LEU A 28 1.20 -4.30 11.67
C LEU A 28 0.78 -5.77 11.82
N PRO A 29 -0.50 -6.07 12.10
CA PRO A 29 -0.93 -7.45 12.26
C PRO A 29 -0.94 -8.17 10.92
N ILE A 30 -0.13 -9.20 10.79
CA ILE A 30 -0.03 -10.01 9.55
C ILE A 30 -0.96 -11.22 9.65
N PRO A 31 -1.86 -11.45 8.68
CA PRO A 31 -2.65 -12.66 8.61
C PRO A 31 -1.78 -13.90 8.40
N GLY A 32 -2.10 -15.02 9.07
CA GLY A 32 -1.31 -16.26 8.99
C GLY A 32 -1.34 -17.00 7.64
N TRP A 33 -2.03 -16.47 6.62
CA TRP A 33 -2.06 -17.04 5.27
C TRP A 33 -1.14 -16.30 4.28
N VAL A 34 -0.45 -15.25 4.72
CA VAL A 34 0.33 -14.35 3.85
C VAL A 34 1.44 -15.06 3.06
N ASP A 35 1.94 -16.16 3.57
CA ASP A 35 2.96 -17.04 2.98
C ASP A 35 2.42 -18.04 1.94
N THR A 36 1.12 -18.31 1.94
CA THR A 36 0.53 -19.39 1.12
C THR A 36 -0.31 -18.89 -0.06
N VAL A 37 -0.64 -17.60 -0.11
CA VAL A 37 -1.58 -17.06 -1.10
C VAL A 37 -0.91 -16.29 -2.24
N LYS A 38 -1.63 -16.23 -3.35
CA LYS A 38 -1.41 -15.22 -4.39
C LYS A 38 -2.26 -13.98 -4.16
N THR A 39 -1.78 -12.84 -4.63
CA THR A 39 -2.41 -11.52 -4.41
C THR A 39 -3.63 -11.26 -5.31
N SER A 40 -3.77 -11.98 -6.42
CA SER A 40 -4.88 -11.83 -7.36
C SER A 40 -5.17 -13.14 -8.10
N HIS A 41 -6.41 -13.30 -8.58
CA HIS A 41 -6.78 -14.39 -9.49
C HIS A 41 -6.03 -14.34 -10.83
N ALA A 42 -5.51 -13.18 -11.22
CA ALA A 42 -4.68 -13.00 -12.40
C ALA A 42 -3.28 -13.59 -12.24
N LYS A 43 -2.77 -13.69 -11.01
CA LYS A 43 -1.42 -14.18 -10.77
C LYS A 43 -1.39 -15.71 -10.85
N GLU A 44 -0.29 -16.23 -11.40
CA GLU A 44 -0.03 -17.66 -11.50
C GLU A 44 0.75 -18.15 -10.28
N LEU A 45 1.72 -17.35 -9.82
CA LEU A 45 2.58 -17.63 -8.67
C LEU A 45 2.33 -16.66 -7.51
N PRO A 46 2.62 -17.07 -6.26
CA PRO A 46 2.64 -16.17 -5.11
C PRO A 46 3.78 -15.13 -5.21
N PRO A 47 3.72 -14.04 -4.45
CA PRO A 47 4.83 -13.07 -4.37
C PRO A 47 6.12 -13.73 -3.91
N GLN A 48 7.24 -13.35 -4.53
CA GLN A 48 8.57 -13.89 -4.19
C GLN A 48 9.19 -13.22 -2.97
N SER A 49 8.91 -11.93 -2.76
CA SER A 49 9.38 -11.20 -1.59
C SER A 49 8.58 -11.61 -0.35
N ILE A 50 9.27 -11.94 0.73
CA ILE A 50 8.67 -12.24 2.04
C ILE A 50 7.94 -11.01 2.61
N ASP A 51 8.44 -9.81 2.29
CA ASP A 51 7.93 -8.54 2.79
C ASP A 51 6.78 -7.95 1.94
N TRP A 52 6.23 -8.73 1.00
CA TRP A 52 5.22 -8.25 0.06
C TRP A 52 4.00 -7.64 0.75
N TYR A 53 3.65 -8.13 1.95
CA TYR A 53 2.51 -7.63 2.71
C TYR A 53 2.74 -6.19 3.22
N TYR A 54 3.96 -5.86 3.65
CA TYR A 54 4.34 -4.51 4.05
C TYR A 54 4.34 -3.56 2.86
N VAL A 55 4.90 -4.01 1.73
CA VAL A 55 4.86 -3.26 0.46
C VAL A 55 3.43 -3.01 0.01
N ARG A 56 2.53 -3.99 0.20
CA ARG A 56 1.10 -3.82 -0.09
C ARG A 56 0.44 -2.83 0.86
N ALA A 57 0.74 -2.89 2.15
CA ALA A 57 0.23 -1.94 3.13
C ALA A 57 0.67 -0.51 2.81
N ALA A 58 1.94 -0.31 2.46
CA ALA A 58 2.47 0.98 2.09
C ALA A 58 1.82 1.55 0.81
N ALA A 59 1.70 0.73 -0.24
CA ALA A 59 1.03 1.12 -1.47
C ALA A 59 -0.44 1.50 -1.24
N VAL A 60 -1.16 0.76 -0.38
CA VAL A 60 -2.55 1.06 -0.03
C VAL A 60 -2.65 2.36 0.77
N ALA A 61 -1.79 2.57 1.76
CA ALA A 61 -1.77 3.80 2.56
C ALA A 61 -1.54 5.04 1.68
N ARG A 62 -0.54 4.99 0.78
CA ARG A 62 -0.29 6.05 -0.20
C ARG A 62 -1.47 6.27 -1.13
N HIS A 63 -2.09 5.20 -1.64
CA HIS A 63 -3.24 5.34 -2.53
C HIS A 63 -4.43 6.02 -1.85
N ILE A 64 -4.70 5.70 -0.58
CA ILE A 64 -5.78 6.30 0.20
C ILE A 64 -5.47 7.77 0.48
N TYR A 65 -4.23 8.10 0.87
CA TYR A 65 -3.78 9.48 1.05
C TYR A 65 -4.09 10.33 -0.20
N MET A 66 -3.76 9.81 -1.40
CA MET A 66 -3.93 10.52 -2.67
C MET A 66 -5.40 10.70 -3.08
N ARG A 67 -6.27 9.73 -2.73
CA ARG A 67 -7.67 9.68 -3.19
C ARG A 67 -8.68 10.06 -2.10
N LYS A 68 -8.20 10.42 -0.90
CA LYS A 68 -8.96 10.80 0.30
C LYS A 68 -9.76 9.64 0.90
N THR A 69 -10.75 9.13 0.17
CA THR A 69 -11.65 8.05 0.63
C THR A 69 -11.66 6.92 -0.38
N VAL A 70 -11.37 5.70 0.06
CA VAL A 70 -11.28 4.53 -0.82
C VAL A 70 -11.90 3.30 -0.16
N GLY A 71 -12.66 2.52 -0.94
CA GLY A 71 -13.17 1.21 -0.55
C GLY A 71 -12.41 0.05 -1.19
N VAL A 72 -12.63 -1.16 -0.66
CA VAL A 72 -12.00 -2.40 -1.14
C VAL A 72 -12.24 -2.63 -2.63
N GLY A 73 -13.45 -2.35 -3.14
CA GLY A 73 -13.78 -2.54 -4.56
C GLY A 73 -12.93 -1.70 -5.52
N ARG A 74 -12.52 -0.49 -5.12
CA ARG A 74 -11.63 0.35 -5.92
C ARG A 74 -10.20 -0.19 -5.90
N LEU A 75 -9.71 -0.62 -4.73
CA LEU A 75 -8.38 -1.26 -4.62
C LEU A 75 -8.30 -2.54 -5.48
N ARG A 76 -9.38 -3.34 -5.50
CA ARG A 76 -9.45 -4.55 -6.32
C ARG A 76 -9.27 -4.28 -7.82
N LYS A 77 -9.78 -3.15 -8.32
CA LYS A 77 -9.58 -2.73 -9.72
C LYS A 77 -8.16 -2.24 -9.96
N VAL A 78 -7.61 -1.46 -9.02
CA VAL A 78 -6.25 -0.90 -9.10
C VAL A 78 -5.19 -2.01 -9.06
N HIS A 79 -5.36 -3.00 -8.20
CA HIS A 79 -4.48 -4.16 -8.08
C HIS A 79 -4.87 -5.32 -9.02
N GLY A 80 -5.95 -5.13 -9.78
CA GLY A 80 -6.41 -6.05 -10.80
C GLY A 80 -5.43 -6.13 -11.96
N GLY A 81 -5.61 -7.10 -12.83
CA GLY A 81 -4.70 -7.28 -13.94
C GLY A 81 -5.23 -8.22 -15.00
N THR A 82 -4.52 -8.28 -16.11
CA THR A 82 -4.81 -9.19 -17.21
C THR A 82 -4.48 -10.61 -16.81
N LYS A 83 -5.46 -11.51 -16.88
CA LYS A 83 -5.29 -12.95 -16.63
C LYS A 83 -5.03 -13.69 -17.93
N ASN A 84 -3.94 -14.46 -17.97
CA ASN A 84 -3.72 -15.44 -19.02
C ASN A 84 -4.71 -16.61 -18.84
N ARG A 85 -5.43 -16.95 -19.91
CA ARG A 85 -6.46 -18.02 -19.93
C ARG A 85 -6.02 -19.21 -20.79
N GLY A 86 -4.72 -19.36 -21.01
CA GLY A 86 -4.15 -20.38 -21.88
C GLY A 86 -4.43 -20.05 -23.34
N SER A 87 -5.09 -20.95 -24.07
CA SER A 87 -5.41 -20.77 -25.48
C SER A 87 -6.48 -19.70 -25.77
N ARG A 88 -7.22 -19.24 -24.75
CA ARG A 88 -8.28 -18.23 -24.91
C ARG A 88 -7.70 -16.82 -24.74
N PRO A 89 -8.28 -15.79 -25.40
CA PRO A 89 -7.84 -14.41 -25.23
C PRO A 89 -7.80 -13.96 -23.76
N SER A 90 -6.84 -13.08 -23.47
CA SER A 90 -6.64 -12.53 -22.14
C SER A 90 -7.74 -11.55 -21.76
N HIS A 91 -8.14 -11.52 -20.49
CA HIS A 91 -9.12 -10.56 -19.97
C HIS A 91 -8.66 -9.98 -18.63
N HIS A 92 -9.07 -8.75 -18.35
CA HIS A 92 -8.90 -8.13 -17.04
C HIS A 92 -9.73 -8.87 -15.98
N VAL A 93 -9.13 -9.11 -14.82
CA VAL A 93 -9.83 -9.59 -13.62
C VAL A 93 -9.41 -8.77 -12.40
N ASP A 94 -10.38 -8.54 -11.52
CA ASP A 94 -10.16 -7.87 -10.24
C ASP A 94 -9.21 -8.67 -9.33
N ALA A 95 -8.51 -7.96 -8.45
CA ALA A 95 -7.66 -8.56 -7.43
C ALA A 95 -8.45 -9.28 -6.32
N SER A 96 -7.70 -9.95 -5.44
CA SER A 96 -8.26 -10.61 -4.27
C SER A 96 -8.77 -9.58 -3.26
N GLY A 97 -10.09 -9.55 -3.07
CA GLY A 97 -10.70 -8.67 -2.08
C GLY A 97 -10.34 -9.03 -0.63
N SER A 98 -9.93 -10.27 -0.35
CA SER A 98 -9.50 -10.68 0.99
C SER A 98 -8.19 -10.00 1.38
N VAL A 99 -7.23 -9.95 0.45
CA VAL A 99 -5.92 -9.33 0.66
C VAL A 99 -6.08 -7.84 0.95
N ASP A 100 -6.70 -7.10 0.03
CA ASP A 100 -6.87 -5.65 0.18
C ASP A 100 -7.68 -5.29 1.44
N ARG A 101 -8.73 -6.07 1.76
CA ARG A 101 -9.53 -5.86 2.98
C ARG A 101 -8.71 -6.08 4.25
N LYS A 102 -7.91 -7.15 4.32
CA LYS A 102 -7.08 -7.42 5.50
C LYS A 102 -5.97 -6.40 5.67
N VAL A 103 -5.39 -5.91 4.58
CA VAL A 103 -4.43 -4.80 4.64
C VAL A 103 -5.09 -3.55 5.23
N MET A 104 -6.25 -3.16 4.71
CA MET A 104 -7.01 -2.02 5.24
C MET A 104 -7.36 -2.15 6.72
N GLN A 105 -7.81 -3.34 7.15
CA GLN A 105 -8.11 -3.62 8.56
C GLN A 105 -6.85 -3.58 9.44
N SER A 106 -5.71 -4.00 8.91
CA SER A 106 -4.44 -3.99 9.66
C SER A 106 -3.91 -2.58 9.83
N LEU A 107 -4.01 -1.74 8.80
CA LEU A 107 -3.70 -0.31 8.85
C LEU A 107 -4.65 0.48 9.78
N GLU A 108 -5.93 0.07 9.85
CA GLU A 108 -6.90 0.62 10.80
C GLU A 108 -6.54 0.30 12.25
N LYS A 109 -6.11 -0.94 12.53
CA LYS A 109 -5.70 -1.35 13.89
C LYS A 109 -4.49 -0.59 14.42
N ILE A 110 -3.57 -0.17 13.55
CA ILE A 110 -2.43 0.66 13.93
C ILE A 110 -2.75 2.17 13.93
N GLY A 111 -3.99 2.55 13.64
CA GLY A 111 -4.45 3.94 13.67
C GLY A 111 -4.03 4.79 12.47
N VAL A 112 -3.53 4.19 11.39
CA VAL A 112 -3.17 4.90 10.15
C VAL A 112 -4.42 5.23 9.33
N LEU A 113 -5.38 4.30 9.28
CA LEU A 113 -6.66 4.48 8.61
C LEU A 113 -7.81 4.54 9.60
N GLU A 114 -8.88 5.23 9.23
CA GLU A 114 -10.18 5.19 9.90
C GLU A 114 -11.31 4.97 8.89
N GLN A 115 -12.46 4.53 9.39
CA GLN A 115 -13.66 4.42 8.57
C GLN A 115 -14.22 5.82 8.30
N ASP A 116 -14.61 6.05 7.05
CA ASP A 116 -15.28 7.28 6.67
C ASP A 116 -16.79 7.08 6.88
N GLU A 117 -17.36 7.68 7.93
CA GLU A 117 -18.78 7.54 8.27
C GLU A 117 -19.71 8.21 7.26
N GLU A 118 -19.25 9.24 6.57
CA GLU A 118 -20.08 10.02 5.63
C GLU A 118 -20.14 9.34 4.26
N LYS A 119 -18.97 8.98 3.71
CA LYS A 119 -18.85 8.47 2.33
C LYS A 119 -18.68 6.96 2.24
N GLY A 120 -18.46 6.30 3.38
CA GLY A 120 -18.10 4.89 3.45
C GLY A 120 -16.67 4.61 2.97
N GLY A 121 -16.17 3.40 3.26
CA GLY A 121 -14.79 3.03 2.97
C GLY A 121 -13.83 3.45 4.07
N ARG A 122 -12.58 3.75 3.73
CA ARG A 122 -11.58 4.25 4.67
C ARG A 122 -10.88 5.50 4.16
N ARG A 123 -10.50 6.35 5.10
CA ARG A 123 -9.68 7.55 4.91
C ARG A 123 -8.45 7.51 5.81
N ILE A 124 -7.46 8.33 5.49
CA ILE A 124 -6.28 8.49 6.34
C ILE A 124 -6.64 9.29 7.60
N THR A 125 -6.13 8.87 8.76
CA THR A 125 -6.28 9.65 10.01
C THR A 125 -5.31 10.83 10.01
N GLN A 126 -5.54 11.82 10.88
CA GLN A 126 -4.59 12.92 11.07
C GLN A 126 -3.24 12.44 11.62
N ALA A 127 -3.24 11.39 12.45
CA ALA A 127 -2.01 10.76 12.92
C ALA A 127 -1.27 10.03 11.79
N GLY A 128 -2.00 9.27 10.97
CA GLY A 128 -1.47 8.60 9.79
C GLY A 128 -0.90 9.58 8.77
N GLN A 129 -1.60 10.69 8.51
CA GLN A 129 -1.09 11.74 7.61
C GLN A 129 0.26 12.30 8.09
N ARG A 130 0.39 12.64 9.37
CA ARG A 130 1.66 13.12 9.93
C ARG A 130 2.79 12.08 9.85
N ASP A 131 2.47 10.81 10.04
CA ASP A 131 3.43 9.71 9.93
C ASP A 131 3.90 9.53 8.48
N LEU A 132 2.98 9.50 7.52
CA LEU A 132 3.31 9.42 6.11
C LEU A 132 4.12 10.63 5.62
N ASP A 133 3.72 11.86 5.99
CA ASP A 133 4.42 13.08 5.55
C ASP A 133 5.83 13.16 6.18
N ARG A 134 6.02 12.67 7.42
CA ARG A 134 7.36 12.56 8.02
C ARG A 134 8.25 11.59 7.24
N ILE A 135 7.73 10.42 6.88
CA ILE A 135 8.50 9.44 6.11
C ILE A 135 8.78 9.96 4.69
N ALA A 136 7.86 10.73 4.11
CA ALA A 136 8.09 11.40 2.84
C ALA A 136 9.29 12.36 2.93
N GLN A 137 9.36 13.19 3.99
CA GLN A 137 10.51 14.07 4.22
C GLN A 137 11.82 13.29 4.36
N THR A 138 11.86 12.24 5.19
CA THR A 138 13.07 11.40 5.34
C THR A 138 13.46 10.69 4.04
N THR A 139 12.49 10.38 3.18
CA THR A 139 12.79 9.78 1.87
C THR A 139 13.52 10.79 1.01
N VAL A 140 13.03 12.04 0.90
CA VAL A 140 13.69 13.10 0.12
C VAL A 140 15.09 13.40 0.64
N GLU A 141 15.27 13.50 1.96
CA GLU A 141 16.59 13.71 2.55
C GLU A 141 17.58 12.60 2.14
N ALA A 142 17.13 11.34 2.13
CA ALA A 142 17.95 10.22 1.66
C ALA A 142 18.18 10.24 0.14
N GLU A 143 17.23 10.75 -0.66
CA GLU A 143 17.43 10.92 -2.10
C GLU A 143 18.50 11.98 -2.41
N GLU A 144 18.51 13.09 -1.67
CA GLU A 144 19.54 14.14 -1.81
C GLU A 144 20.93 13.62 -1.40
N GLU A 145 21.03 12.83 -0.32
CA GLU A 145 22.28 12.19 0.09
C GLU A 145 22.82 11.21 -0.96
N ASP A 146 21.95 10.37 -1.55
CA ASP A 146 22.34 9.44 -2.62
C ASP A 146 22.87 10.18 -3.87
N GLU A 147 22.32 11.36 -4.19
CA GLU A 147 22.74 12.18 -5.34
C GLU A 147 24.06 12.93 -5.11
N ASP A 148 24.36 13.32 -3.87
CA ASP A 148 25.62 13.98 -3.50
C ASP A 148 26.82 13.00 -3.47
N ASP A 149 26.56 11.70 -3.30
CA ASP A 149 27.56 10.63 -3.24
C ASP A 149 27.91 10.00 -4.62
N GLU A 150 27.17 10.32 -5.69
CA GLU A 150 27.42 9.91 -7.10
C GLU A 150 28.29 10.91 -7.90
#